data_AF-A0A2E4J1H9-F1
#
_entry.id   AF-A0A2E4J1H9-F1
#
_cell.length_a   1.000
_cell.length_b   1.000
_cell.length_c   1.000
_cell.angle_alpha   90.00
_cell.angle_beta   90.00
_cell.angle_gamma   90.00
#
_symmetry.space_group_name_H-M   'P 1'
#
loop_
_entity.id
_entity.type
_entity.pdbx_description
1 polymer ?
#
loop_
_entity_poly.entity_id
_entity_poly.type
_entity_poly.pdbx_seq_one_letter_code
_entity_poly.pdbx_strand_id
1 'polypeptide(L)'
;MSKLSPVLLGLIASCALAGDLQAQPSFEAPPPSRAVVEDNLERRAAYLARVEEVHDWRIGLHDLDDPQSVPDFSAIVMLLMMEERIDVCNRRVLELMEDPGTGPFWMFPSAMVALAGRDKLSAEAHASIREAWRTTRQQRGDTENHWVMYHTSLYLMSELYHNESGETWYTGNSSEKNLIEARGWLIDWMNTATTIGQGEYNPSHYIGEYAIPMLMLASFAEDPKMRKRGRMMLDWLFAEFATVTLEGVLRGPNARTDDTSVVERWNALASFFLGCCSKRLLLRKDTVVGEIILRRLR
;
A
#
# COMPACT_ATOMS: atom_id res chain seq x y z
N MET A 1 -49.58 19.56 -57.64
CA MET A 1 -50.61 19.13 -56.68
C MET A 1 -50.25 17.72 -56.21
N SER A 2 -50.09 17.55 -54.89
CA SER A 2 -50.17 16.30 -54.08
C SER A 2 -49.33 15.06 -54.45
N LYS A 3 -48.74 14.29 -53.54
CA LYS A 3 -48.49 14.29 -52.07
C LYS A 3 -47.76 12.94 -51.80
N LEU A 4 -46.76 12.94 -50.90
CA LEU A 4 -46.37 11.87 -49.92
C LEU A 4 -45.99 10.46 -50.45
N SER A 5 -44.99 9.72 -49.97
CA SER A 5 -44.01 9.82 -48.87
C SER A 5 -42.92 8.74 -49.09
N PRO A 6 -41.65 8.94 -48.65
CA PRO A 6 -40.58 7.96 -48.76
C PRO A 6 -40.49 7.09 -47.50
N VAL A 7 -40.20 5.80 -47.68
CA VAL A 7 -39.84 4.86 -46.60
C VAL A 7 -38.48 4.27 -46.93
N LEU A 8 -37.62 4.32 -45.91
CA LEU A 8 -36.51 3.42 -45.61
C LEU A 8 -35.06 3.80 -45.98
N LEU A 9 -34.26 3.72 -44.90
CA LEU A 9 -32.84 3.41 -44.77
C LEU A 9 -31.81 4.54 -44.90
N GLY A 10 -31.16 4.83 -43.76
CA GLY A 10 -29.74 5.19 -43.77
C GLY A 10 -29.23 6.20 -42.75
N LEU A 11 -29.83 6.35 -41.55
CA LEU A 11 -29.21 7.16 -40.49
C LEU A 11 -28.21 6.30 -39.69
N ILE A 12 -26.93 6.45 -40.03
CA ILE A 12 -25.80 6.05 -39.19
C ILE A 12 -25.80 6.99 -37.98
N ALA A 13 -26.40 6.54 -36.89
CA ALA A 13 -26.21 7.13 -35.57
C ALA A 13 -24.97 6.48 -34.95
N SER A 14 -23.84 7.18 -35.02
CA SER A 14 -22.66 6.87 -34.23
C SER A 14 -22.98 7.18 -32.77
N CYS A 15 -23.58 6.21 -32.06
CA CYS A 15 -23.71 6.27 -30.62
C CYS A 15 -22.30 6.28 -30.02
N ALA A 16 -21.93 7.44 -29.46
CA ALA A 16 -20.85 7.53 -28.50
C ALA A 16 -21.21 6.61 -27.32
N LEU A 17 -20.55 5.46 -27.24
CA LEU A 17 -20.50 4.67 -26.03
C LEU A 17 -19.60 5.43 -25.05
N ALA A 18 -20.20 6.34 -24.30
CA ALA A 18 -19.70 6.68 -22.98
C ALA A 18 -19.84 5.39 -22.16
N GLY A 19 -18.76 4.60 -22.11
CA GLY A 19 -18.69 3.49 -21.18
C GLY A 19 -18.64 4.09 -19.79
N ASP A 20 -19.60 3.74 -18.95
CA ASP A 20 -19.55 4.00 -17.52
C ASP A 20 -18.21 3.47 -17.00
N LEU A 21 -17.35 4.37 -16.51
CA LEU A 21 -16.13 4.05 -15.78
C LEU A 21 -16.52 3.50 -14.40
N GLN A 22 -17.17 2.34 -14.38
CA GLN A 22 -17.30 1.55 -13.16
C GLN A 22 -16.02 0.75 -12.99
N ALA A 23 -15.07 1.34 -12.27
CA ALA A 23 -13.91 0.58 -11.85
C ALA A 23 -14.35 -0.50 -10.84
N GLN A 24 -13.86 -1.72 -11.05
CA GLN A 24 -14.45 -2.93 -10.51
C GLN A 24 -14.17 -3.10 -9.02
N PRO A 25 -15.19 -3.40 -8.17
CA PRO A 25 -14.93 -3.83 -6.81
C PRO A 25 -14.17 -5.16 -6.84
N SER A 26 -13.12 -5.25 -6.02
CA SER A 26 -12.22 -6.41 -5.94
C SER A 26 -12.91 -7.73 -5.54
N PHE A 27 -14.19 -7.70 -5.21
CA PHE A 27 -14.99 -8.84 -4.75
C PHE A 27 -15.99 -9.38 -5.79
N GLU A 28 -16.21 -8.68 -6.90
CA GLU A 28 -17.19 -9.07 -7.93
C GLU A 28 -16.55 -9.40 -9.30
N ALA A 29 -15.24 -9.17 -9.43
CA ALA A 29 -14.53 -9.42 -10.68
C ALA A 29 -14.37 -10.94 -10.94
N PRO A 30 -14.41 -11.38 -12.22
CA PRO A 30 -13.97 -12.73 -12.56
C PRO A 30 -12.51 -12.93 -12.13
N PRO A 31 -12.10 -14.17 -11.82
CA PRO A 31 -10.73 -14.44 -11.42
C PRO A 31 -9.74 -13.89 -12.47
N PRO A 32 -8.60 -13.31 -12.04
CA PRO A 32 -7.64 -12.73 -12.97
C PRO A 32 -7.20 -13.75 -14.02
N SER A 33 -7.01 -13.29 -15.26
CA SER A 33 -6.57 -14.14 -16.36
C SER A 33 -5.30 -14.89 -15.99
N ARG A 34 -5.32 -16.21 -16.20
CA ARG A 34 -4.18 -17.10 -15.97
C ARG A 34 -3.17 -17.08 -17.12
N ALA A 35 -3.46 -16.34 -18.19
CA ALA A 35 -2.56 -16.24 -19.34
C ALA A 35 -1.26 -15.53 -18.94
N VAL A 36 -0.13 -16.18 -19.23
CA VAL A 36 1.20 -15.58 -19.02
C VAL A 36 1.44 -14.56 -20.12
N VAL A 37 1.71 -13.31 -19.74
CA VAL A 37 2.14 -12.26 -20.67
C VAL A 37 3.66 -12.35 -20.79
N GLU A 38 4.14 -13.05 -21.82
CA GLU A 38 5.57 -13.31 -22.02
C GLU A 38 6.39 -12.03 -22.23
N ASP A 39 5.86 -11.09 -23.01
CA ASP A 39 6.56 -9.84 -23.30
C ASP A 39 6.62 -8.91 -22.06
N ASN A 40 7.84 -8.43 -21.76
CA ASN A 40 8.08 -7.62 -20.58
C ASN A 40 7.49 -6.20 -20.69
N LEU A 41 7.41 -5.64 -21.90
CA LEU A 41 6.85 -4.31 -22.13
C LEU A 41 5.33 -4.35 -22.02
N GLU A 42 4.68 -5.35 -22.64
CA GLU A 42 3.25 -5.59 -22.51
C GLU A 42 2.86 -5.84 -21.05
N ARG A 43 3.64 -6.66 -20.33
CA ARG A 43 3.39 -6.92 -18.91
C ARG A 43 3.53 -5.66 -18.05
N ARG A 44 4.54 -4.82 -18.34
CA ARG A 44 4.72 -3.53 -17.66
C ARG A 44 3.57 -2.56 -17.98
N ALA A 45 3.14 -2.48 -19.24
CA ALA A 45 2.02 -1.63 -19.65
C ALA A 45 0.73 -2.07 -18.96
N ALA A 46 0.43 -3.36 -18.94
CA ALA A 46 -0.73 -3.90 -18.23
C ALA A 46 -0.68 -3.65 -16.71
N TYR A 47 0.51 -3.65 -16.10
CA TYR A 47 0.68 -3.29 -14.70
C TYR A 47 0.38 -1.80 -14.45
N LEU A 48 0.93 -0.90 -15.27
CA LEU A 48 0.70 0.54 -15.14
C LEU A 48 -0.77 0.90 -15.37
N ALA A 49 -1.41 0.33 -16.39
CA ALA A 49 -2.84 0.51 -16.64
C ALA A 49 -3.69 0.06 -15.43
N ARG A 50 -3.30 -1.02 -14.75
CA ARG A 50 -3.99 -1.46 -13.51
C ARG A 50 -3.74 -0.49 -12.34
N VAL A 51 -2.56 0.13 -12.26
CA VAL A 51 -2.28 1.16 -11.24
C VAL A 51 -3.19 2.38 -11.46
N GLU A 52 -3.32 2.84 -12.70
CA GLU A 52 -4.22 3.94 -13.08
C GLU A 52 -5.69 3.57 -12.78
N GLU A 53 -6.13 2.37 -13.16
CA GLU A 53 -7.49 1.90 -12.88
C GLU A 53 -7.80 1.87 -11.37
N VAL A 54 -6.87 1.36 -10.55
CA VAL A 54 -7.03 1.33 -9.08
C VAL A 54 -7.00 2.74 -8.50
N HIS A 55 -6.21 3.63 -9.08
CA HIS A 55 -6.21 5.03 -8.70
C HIS A 55 -7.58 5.67 -8.93
N ASP A 56 -8.09 5.60 -10.16
CA ASP A 56 -9.37 6.20 -10.54
C ASP A 56 -10.53 5.60 -9.76
N TRP A 57 -10.52 4.28 -9.56
CA TRP A 57 -11.48 3.60 -8.69
C TRP A 57 -11.47 4.17 -7.28
N ARG A 58 -10.28 4.21 -6.65
CA ARG A 58 -10.16 4.56 -5.25
C ARG A 58 -10.54 6.01 -5.00
N ILE A 59 -10.08 6.90 -5.86
CA ILE A 59 -10.42 8.33 -5.80
C ILE A 59 -11.90 8.54 -6.12
N GLY A 60 -12.47 7.80 -7.06
CA GLY A 60 -13.90 7.85 -7.41
C GLY A 60 -14.85 7.44 -6.29
N LEU A 61 -14.37 6.83 -5.19
CA LEU A 61 -15.16 6.60 -3.97
C LEU A 61 -15.43 7.89 -3.17
N HIS A 62 -14.79 9.00 -3.54
CA HIS A 62 -14.88 10.28 -2.85
C HIS A 62 -15.35 11.36 -3.82
N ASP A 63 -16.36 12.13 -3.43
CA ASP A 63 -16.74 13.34 -4.17
C ASP A 63 -15.79 14.48 -3.79
N LEU A 64 -14.67 14.63 -4.50
CA LEU A 64 -13.64 15.61 -4.12
C LEU A 64 -14.11 17.07 -4.25
N ASP A 65 -15.24 17.33 -4.92
CA ASP A 65 -15.81 18.67 -5.08
C ASP A 65 -16.83 19.01 -3.99
N ASP A 66 -17.34 18.00 -3.29
CA ASP A 66 -18.12 18.16 -2.08
C ASP A 66 -17.21 18.44 -0.87
N PRO A 67 -17.34 19.62 -0.21
CA PRO A 67 -16.61 19.90 1.03
C PRO A 67 -16.93 18.94 2.19
N GLN A 68 -18.02 18.17 2.12
CA GLN A 68 -18.37 17.13 3.09
C GLN A 68 -17.74 15.77 2.78
N SER A 69 -17.15 15.60 1.60
CA SER A 69 -16.41 14.40 1.27
C SER A 69 -15.17 14.30 2.15
N VAL A 70 -14.97 13.11 2.70
CA VAL A 70 -13.93 12.84 3.68
C VAL A 70 -12.93 11.82 3.12
N PRO A 71 -11.99 12.24 2.24
CA PRO A 71 -10.86 11.41 1.88
C PRO A 71 -10.17 10.91 3.15
N ASP A 72 -9.95 9.60 3.23
CA ASP A 72 -9.13 9.05 4.30
C ASP A 72 -7.65 9.18 3.96
N PHE A 73 -6.77 8.79 4.89
CA PHE A 73 -5.33 8.87 4.68
C PHE A 73 -4.85 8.18 3.40
N SER A 74 -5.46 7.06 2.99
CA SER A 74 -5.03 6.35 1.78
C SER A 74 -5.33 7.16 0.51
N ALA A 75 -6.52 7.76 0.43
CA ALA A 75 -6.88 8.65 -0.65
C ALA A 75 -5.99 9.90 -0.68
N ILE A 76 -5.68 10.49 0.50
CA ILE A 76 -4.75 11.62 0.63
C ILE A 76 -3.36 11.24 0.09
N VAL A 77 -2.81 10.09 0.49
CA VAL A 77 -1.50 9.64 -0.01
C VAL A 77 -1.52 9.49 -1.53
N MET A 78 -2.58 8.90 -2.10
CA MET A 78 -2.67 8.70 -3.55
C MET A 78 -2.69 10.04 -4.31
N LEU A 79 -3.53 10.98 -3.86
CA LEU A 79 -3.59 12.34 -4.43
C LEU A 79 -2.24 13.08 -4.31
N LEU A 80 -1.58 12.99 -3.15
CA LEU A 80 -0.26 13.60 -2.95
C LEU A 80 0.80 12.98 -3.86
N MET A 81 0.78 11.66 -4.07
CA MET A 81 1.73 10.98 -4.95
C MET A 81 1.53 11.36 -6.41
N MET A 82 0.30 11.67 -6.83
CA MET A 82 -0.04 12.12 -8.19
C MET A 82 0.02 13.65 -8.37
N GLU A 83 0.24 14.40 -7.28
CA GLU A 83 0.25 15.88 -7.27
C GLU A 83 -1.11 16.50 -7.61
N GLU A 84 -2.17 15.82 -7.23
CA GLU A 84 -3.55 16.21 -7.51
C GLU A 84 -4.23 16.76 -6.25
N ARG A 85 -5.11 17.76 -6.43
CA ARG A 85 -6.03 18.25 -5.39
C ARG A 85 -5.34 18.53 -4.04
N ILE A 86 -4.18 19.19 -4.10
CA ILE A 86 -3.33 19.50 -2.93
C ILE A 86 -4.07 20.37 -1.90
N ASP A 87 -4.98 21.23 -2.36
CA ASP A 87 -5.88 22.03 -1.52
C ASP A 87 -6.83 21.14 -0.69
N VAL A 88 -7.41 20.10 -1.30
CA VAL A 88 -8.25 19.11 -0.61
C VAL A 88 -7.43 18.33 0.40
N CYS A 89 -6.23 17.89 0.01
CA CYS A 89 -5.31 17.19 0.90
C CYS A 89 -4.97 18.02 2.14
N ASN A 90 -4.64 19.30 1.96
CA ASN A 90 -4.31 20.20 3.06
C ASN A 90 -5.46 20.34 4.06
N ARG A 91 -6.67 20.67 3.60
CA ARG A 91 -7.84 20.78 4.49
C ARG A 91 -8.08 19.48 5.26
N ARG A 92 -8.05 18.35 4.55
CA ARG A 92 -8.37 17.07 5.15
C ARG A 92 -7.32 16.62 6.18
N VAL A 93 -6.04 16.93 5.93
CA VAL A 93 -4.98 16.69 6.92
C VAL A 93 -5.23 17.51 8.19
N LEU A 94 -5.62 18.78 8.08
CA LEU A 94 -5.95 19.59 9.26
C LEU A 94 -7.09 18.96 10.07
N GLU A 95 -8.19 18.61 9.42
CA GLU A 95 -9.34 17.96 10.05
C GLU A 95 -8.96 16.62 10.73
N LEU A 96 -8.19 15.77 10.06
CA LEU A 96 -7.78 14.47 10.60
C LEU A 96 -6.82 14.59 11.80
N MET A 97 -6.12 15.71 11.93
CA MET A 97 -5.21 15.97 13.04
C MET A 97 -5.91 16.67 14.23
N GLU A 98 -7.18 17.08 14.11
CA GLU A 98 -7.96 17.61 15.24
C GLU A 98 -8.26 16.53 16.28
N ASP A 99 -8.58 15.31 15.83
CA ASP A 99 -8.81 14.13 16.68
C ASP A 99 -7.94 12.95 16.20
N PRO A 100 -6.63 12.98 16.47
CA PRO A 100 -5.71 11.95 16.01
C PRO A 100 -6.00 10.61 16.72
N GLY A 101 -6.04 9.55 15.92
CA GLY A 101 -6.14 8.18 16.42
C GLY A 101 -4.89 7.71 17.19
N THR A 102 -4.92 6.46 17.64
CA THR A 102 -3.82 5.84 18.40
C THR A 102 -3.34 4.54 17.78
N GLY A 103 -2.04 4.30 17.95
CA GLY A 103 -1.35 3.07 17.62
C GLY A 103 -1.06 2.89 16.14
N PRO A 104 -0.74 1.65 15.70
CA PRO A 104 -0.20 1.41 14.36
C PRO A 104 -1.15 1.88 13.26
N PHE A 105 -2.47 1.75 13.44
CA PHE A 105 -3.47 2.15 12.44
C PHE A 105 -3.64 3.66 12.28
N TRP A 106 -3.08 4.48 13.16
CA TRP A 106 -2.97 5.92 12.96
C TRP A 106 -1.56 6.34 12.58
N MET A 107 -0.54 5.83 13.29
CA MET A 107 0.87 6.16 13.02
C MET A 107 1.27 5.81 11.59
N PHE A 108 0.86 4.63 11.12
CA PHE A 108 1.23 4.12 9.81
C PHE A 108 0.71 4.98 8.66
N PRO A 109 -0.62 5.20 8.52
CA PRO A 109 -1.12 6.05 7.46
C PRO A 109 -0.75 7.53 7.62
N SER A 110 -0.64 8.06 8.85
CA SER A 110 -0.21 9.46 9.04
C SER A 110 1.26 9.68 8.66
N ALA A 111 2.15 8.72 8.94
CA ALA A 111 3.54 8.76 8.47
C ALA A 111 3.61 8.70 6.93
N MET A 112 2.77 7.89 6.28
CA MET A 112 2.71 7.86 4.81
C MET A 112 2.28 9.23 4.24
N VAL A 113 1.30 9.91 4.84
CA VAL A 113 0.91 11.26 4.43
C VAL A 113 2.05 12.25 4.63
N ALA A 114 2.74 12.21 5.78
CA ALA A 114 3.87 13.09 6.06
C ALA A 114 4.99 12.93 5.02
N LEU A 115 5.32 11.68 4.67
CA LEU A 115 6.38 11.36 3.70
C LEU A 115 5.99 11.71 2.26
N ALA A 116 4.76 11.38 1.83
CA ALA A 116 4.26 11.71 0.49
C ALA A 116 4.06 13.22 0.31
N GLY A 117 3.65 13.90 1.38
CA GLY A 117 3.36 15.32 1.41
C GLY A 117 4.52 16.22 1.84
N ARG A 118 5.72 15.68 2.11
CA ARG A 118 6.85 16.44 2.69
C ARG A 118 7.22 17.71 1.90
N ASP A 119 7.06 17.66 0.58
CA ASP A 119 7.40 18.76 -0.35
C ASP A 119 6.14 19.41 -0.97
N LYS A 120 4.93 19.01 -0.53
CA LYS A 120 3.66 19.32 -1.22
C LYS A 120 2.60 19.92 -0.31
N LEU A 121 2.53 19.48 0.95
CA LEU A 121 1.59 20.02 1.92
C LEU A 121 2.02 21.43 2.35
N SER A 122 1.04 22.21 2.78
CA SER A 122 1.25 23.51 3.39
C SER A 122 1.97 23.39 4.73
N ALA A 123 2.64 24.47 5.14
CA ALA A 123 3.30 24.54 6.44
C ALA A 123 2.34 24.30 7.61
N GLU A 124 1.08 24.72 7.48
CA GLU A 124 0.03 24.51 8.49
C GLU A 124 -0.31 23.02 8.62
N ALA A 125 -0.48 22.31 7.50
CA ALA A 125 -0.75 20.88 7.50
C ALA A 125 0.44 20.06 8.01
N HIS A 126 1.69 20.46 7.70
CA HIS A 126 2.86 19.84 8.32
C HIS A 126 2.89 20.06 9.83
N ALA A 127 2.59 21.27 10.28
CA ALA A 127 2.56 21.60 11.70
C ALA A 127 1.49 20.80 12.45
N SER A 128 0.30 20.60 11.87
CA SER A 128 -0.75 19.80 12.51
C SER A 128 -0.36 18.33 12.66
N ILE A 129 0.26 17.73 11.62
CA ILE A 129 0.81 16.37 11.71
C ILE A 129 1.86 16.31 12.81
N ARG A 130 2.79 17.27 12.84
CA ARG A 130 3.86 17.28 13.83
C ARG A 130 3.30 17.38 15.24
N GLU A 131 2.32 18.24 15.46
CA GLU A 131 1.67 18.45 16.75
C GLU A 131 0.92 17.20 17.22
N ALA A 132 0.22 16.51 16.32
CA ALA A 132 -0.44 15.25 16.64
C ALA A 132 0.58 14.17 17.07
N TRP A 133 1.72 14.08 16.38
CA TRP A 133 2.82 13.19 16.76
C TRP A 133 3.54 13.60 18.06
N ARG A 134 3.42 14.86 18.49
CA ARG A 134 3.95 15.34 19.76
C ARG A 134 3.04 15.01 20.93
N THR A 135 1.74 15.21 20.76
CA THR A 135 0.77 15.23 21.87
C THR A 135 0.04 13.91 22.06
N THR A 136 -0.14 13.13 20.99
CA THR A 136 -0.96 11.92 21.03
C THR A 136 -0.12 10.71 21.37
N ARG A 137 -0.36 10.14 22.56
CA ARG A 137 0.30 8.90 22.98
C ARG A 137 -0.08 7.75 22.03
N GLN A 138 0.94 7.12 21.47
CA GLN A 138 0.76 5.98 20.58
C GLN A 138 1.04 4.66 21.29
N GLN A 139 0.19 3.67 21.02
CA GLN A 139 0.35 2.30 21.48
C GLN A 139 1.00 1.47 20.37
N ARG A 140 2.02 0.68 20.69
CA ARG A 140 2.64 -0.20 19.69
C ARG A 140 1.69 -1.28 19.15
N GLY A 141 0.68 -1.66 19.94
CA GLY A 141 -0.21 -2.79 19.67
C GLY A 141 0.37 -4.13 20.15
N ASP A 142 -0.39 -5.21 19.98
CA ASP A 142 -0.12 -6.51 20.61
C ASP A 142 0.34 -7.63 19.67
N THR A 143 0.42 -7.36 18.37
CA THR A 143 0.73 -8.36 17.33
C THR A 143 2.01 -8.01 16.59
N GLU A 144 2.61 -9.01 15.91
CA GLU A 144 3.88 -8.80 15.21
C GLU A 144 3.72 -7.76 14.09
N ASN A 145 2.62 -7.81 13.32
CA ASN A 145 2.34 -6.86 12.25
C ASN A 145 2.19 -5.42 12.77
N HIS A 146 1.54 -5.24 13.92
CA HIS A 146 1.43 -3.94 14.58
C HIS A 146 2.81 -3.37 14.93
N TRP A 147 3.73 -4.20 15.41
CA TRP A 147 5.07 -3.76 15.78
C TRP A 147 5.88 -3.36 14.55
N VAL A 148 5.75 -4.08 13.43
CA VAL A 148 6.37 -3.70 12.15
C VAL A 148 5.86 -2.34 11.66
N MET A 149 4.53 -2.13 11.66
CA MET A 149 3.93 -0.85 11.30
C MET A 149 4.42 0.28 12.22
N TYR A 150 4.36 0.07 13.54
CA TYR A 150 4.75 1.05 14.54
C TYR A 150 6.21 1.46 14.39
N HIS A 151 7.13 0.50 14.40
CA HIS A 151 8.56 0.80 14.36
C HIS A 151 8.99 1.34 13.00
N THR A 152 8.38 0.92 11.90
CA THR A 152 8.65 1.53 10.60
C THR A 152 8.21 3.00 10.55
N SER A 153 7.02 3.31 11.09
CA SER A 153 6.49 4.67 11.14
C SER A 153 7.36 5.56 12.02
N LEU A 154 7.71 5.07 13.23
CA LEU A 154 8.58 5.80 14.15
C LEU A 154 9.98 6.01 13.56
N TYR A 155 10.54 5.01 12.87
CA TYR A 155 11.83 5.11 12.19
C TYR A 155 11.82 6.24 11.15
N LEU A 156 10.86 6.21 10.23
CA LEU A 156 10.81 7.16 9.11
C LEU A 156 10.45 8.57 9.56
N MET A 157 9.54 8.71 10.53
CA MET A 157 9.24 10.03 11.10
C MET A 157 10.44 10.59 11.86
N SER A 158 11.25 9.75 12.52
CA SER A 158 12.46 10.21 13.22
C SER A 158 13.56 10.63 12.23
N GLU A 159 13.64 10.03 11.05
CA GLU A 159 14.50 10.53 9.96
C GLU A 159 13.97 11.86 9.41
N LEU A 160 12.66 11.95 9.15
CA LEU A 160 12.02 13.16 8.60
C LEU A 160 12.19 14.37 9.53
N TYR A 161 12.11 14.18 10.85
CA TYR A 161 12.27 15.21 11.87
C TYR A 161 13.55 14.98 12.67
N HIS A 162 14.70 15.11 12.01
CA HIS A 162 16.00 14.88 12.63
C HIS A 162 16.31 15.86 13.77
N ASN A 163 17.14 15.43 14.72
CA ASN A 163 17.71 16.28 15.78
C ASN A 163 16.70 16.99 16.71
N GLU A 164 15.42 16.62 16.72
CA GLU A 164 14.47 17.20 17.67
C GLU A 164 14.64 16.63 19.08
N SER A 165 14.29 17.45 20.07
CA SER A 165 14.34 17.10 21.48
C SER A 165 13.19 16.16 21.86
N GLY A 166 13.23 15.59 23.07
CA GLY A 166 12.14 14.74 23.56
C GLY A 166 10.81 15.45 23.75
N GLU A 167 10.79 16.77 23.82
CA GLU A 167 9.57 17.57 24.01
C GLU A 167 8.67 17.59 22.78
N THR A 168 9.22 17.26 21.60
CA THR A 168 8.47 17.21 20.34
C THR A 168 7.89 15.82 20.05
N TRP A 169 8.15 14.81 20.88
CA TRP A 169 7.69 13.44 20.66
C TRP A 169 6.79 12.94 21.78
N TYR A 170 5.72 12.24 21.43
CA TYR A 170 4.86 11.58 22.43
C TYR A 170 5.61 10.57 23.32
N THR A 171 6.76 10.07 22.85
CA THR A 171 7.61 9.13 23.59
C THR A 171 8.43 9.80 24.69
N GLY A 172 8.60 11.13 24.65
CA GLY A 172 9.54 11.86 25.49
C GLY A 172 11.02 11.64 25.12
N ASN A 173 11.31 10.89 24.06
CA ASN A 173 12.66 10.65 23.55
C ASN A 173 12.98 11.60 22.40
N SER A 174 14.25 11.98 22.26
CA SER A 174 14.73 12.71 21.07
C SER A 174 14.55 11.89 19.80
N SER A 175 14.58 12.55 18.64
CA SER A 175 14.51 11.88 17.33
C SER A 175 15.58 10.80 17.20
N GLU A 176 16.81 11.05 17.63
CA GLU A 176 17.90 10.07 17.57
C GLU A 176 17.61 8.82 18.42
N LYS A 177 17.06 9.00 19.63
CA LYS A 177 16.75 7.86 20.50
C LYS A 177 15.58 7.04 19.97
N ASN A 178 14.55 7.69 19.43
CA ASN A 178 13.45 7.00 18.71
C ASN A 178 13.97 6.25 17.48
N LEU A 179 14.86 6.86 16.71
CA LEU A 179 15.48 6.26 15.52
C LEU A 179 16.29 5.01 15.88
N ILE A 180 17.12 5.07 16.93
CA ILE A 180 17.91 3.93 17.41
C ILE A 180 17.01 2.78 17.86
N GLU A 181 15.98 3.07 18.66
CA GLU A 181 15.03 2.06 19.15
C GLU A 181 14.31 1.37 17.97
N ALA A 182 13.72 2.17 17.09
CA ALA A 182 12.98 1.67 15.94
C ALA A 182 13.87 0.87 14.98
N ARG A 183 15.09 1.35 14.69
CA ARG A 183 16.07 0.64 13.87
C ARG A 183 16.47 -0.69 14.50
N GLY A 184 16.78 -0.67 15.80
CA GLY A 184 17.20 -1.86 16.54
C GLY A 184 16.15 -2.96 16.48
N TRP A 185 14.90 -2.60 16.76
CA TRP A 185 13.79 -3.53 16.69
C TRP A 185 13.56 -4.07 15.27
N LEU A 186 13.54 -3.20 14.25
CA LEU A 186 13.33 -3.62 12.86
C LEU A 186 14.42 -4.59 12.40
N ILE A 187 15.70 -4.31 12.70
CA ILE A 187 16.80 -5.20 12.32
C ILE A 187 16.70 -6.54 13.03
N ASP A 188 16.38 -6.55 14.32
CA ASP A 188 16.20 -7.78 15.10
C ASP A 188 15.05 -8.63 14.54
N TRP A 189 13.91 -8.01 14.23
CA TRP A 189 12.79 -8.66 13.58
C TRP A 189 13.18 -9.25 12.22
N MET A 190 13.86 -8.48 11.35
CA MET A 190 14.31 -8.98 10.04
C MET A 190 15.26 -10.17 10.17
N ASN A 191 16.18 -10.14 11.13
CA ASN A 191 17.08 -11.26 11.39
C ASN A 191 16.30 -12.48 11.86
N THR A 192 15.35 -12.31 12.77
CA THR A 192 14.50 -13.39 13.29
C THR A 192 13.66 -14.01 12.17
N ALA A 193 12.93 -13.18 11.42
CA ALA A 193 12.07 -13.59 10.32
C ALA A 193 12.82 -14.38 9.23
N THR A 194 14.09 -14.03 8.97
CA THR A 194 14.90 -14.68 7.92
C THR A 194 15.72 -15.87 8.40
N THR A 195 15.85 -16.08 9.72
CA THR A 195 16.63 -17.20 10.28
C THR A 195 15.76 -18.32 10.82
N ILE A 196 14.66 -17.99 11.50
CA ILE A 196 13.75 -18.97 12.11
C ILE A 196 12.30 -18.85 11.63
N GLY A 197 11.96 -17.79 10.89
CA GLY A 197 10.62 -17.55 10.33
C GLY A 197 9.87 -16.44 11.06
N GLN A 198 8.79 -15.95 10.43
CA GLN A 198 7.88 -14.97 11.02
C GLN A 198 6.96 -15.63 12.05
N GLY A 199 6.61 -14.91 13.12
CA GLY A 199 5.65 -15.40 14.11
C GLY A 199 4.24 -15.55 13.52
N GLU A 200 3.82 -14.56 12.73
CA GLU A 200 2.58 -14.54 11.97
C GLU A 200 2.86 -14.93 10.52
N TYR A 201 3.34 -16.15 10.32
CA TYR A 201 3.71 -16.67 9.01
C TYR A 201 2.54 -16.66 8.01
N ASN A 202 2.86 -16.35 6.75
CA ASN A 202 1.93 -16.35 5.61
C ASN A 202 0.54 -15.80 5.94
N PRO A 203 0.43 -14.57 6.48
CA PRO A 203 -0.84 -14.05 6.96
C PRO A 203 -1.80 -13.87 5.79
N SER A 204 -3.00 -14.46 5.89
CA SER A 204 -3.99 -14.33 4.81
C SER A 204 -4.54 -12.91 4.71
N HIS A 205 -4.67 -12.20 5.82
CA HIS A 205 -5.17 -10.81 5.85
C HIS A 205 -4.16 -9.73 6.15
N TYR A 206 -3.03 -10.06 6.77
CA TYR A 206 -2.10 -9.02 7.24
C TYR A 206 -0.85 -8.82 6.37
N ILE A 207 -0.83 -9.32 5.14
CA ILE A 207 0.35 -9.16 4.28
C ILE A 207 0.63 -7.69 3.97
N GLY A 208 -0.40 -6.83 3.90
CA GLY A 208 -0.23 -5.40 3.66
C GLY A 208 0.54 -4.73 4.80
N GLU A 209 0.25 -5.13 6.02
CA GLU A 209 0.84 -4.66 7.28
C GLU A 209 2.30 -5.09 7.46
N TYR A 210 2.80 -6.00 6.61
CA TYR A 210 4.24 -6.31 6.50
C TYR A 210 4.86 -5.71 5.25
N ALA A 211 4.21 -5.88 4.09
CA ALA A 211 4.76 -5.48 2.80
C ALA A 211 4.83 -3.95 2.65
N ILE A 212 3.79 -3.22 3.03
CA ILE A 212 3.75 -1.76 2.87
C ILE A 212 4.81 -1.07 3.76
N PRO A 213 5.02 -1.43 5.04
CA PRO A 213 6.14 -0.89 5.80
C PRO A 213 7.50 -1.13 5.14
N MET A 214 7.74 -2.33 4.59
CA MET A 214 9.00 -2.60 3.88
C MET A 214 9.12 -1.78 2.59
N LEU A 215 8.01 -1.52 1.90
CA LEU A 215 7.94 -0.60 0.76
C LEU A 215 8.24 0.84 1.18
N MET A 216 7.74 1.28 2.33
CA MET A 216 8.07 2.60 2.88
C MET A 216 9.56 2.72 3.17
N LEU A 217 10.18 1.73 3.82
CA LEU A 217 11.64 1.71 4.03
C LEU A 217 12.41 1.73 2.70
N ALA A 218 11.98 0.93 1.72
CA ALA A 218 12.62 0.85 0.41
C ALA A 218 12.53 2.15 -0.41
N SER A 219 11.55 3.00 -0.11
CA SER A 219 11.22 4.21 -0.87
C SER A 219 11.69 5.48 -0.17
N PHE A 220 11.53 5.57 1.14
CA PHE A 220 11.68 6.80 1.91
C PHE A 220 12.85 6.82 2.88
N ALA A 221 13.36 5.66 3.33
CA ALA A 221 14.43 5.65 4.32
C ALA A 221 15.67 6.37 3.79
N GLU A 222 16.29 7.24 4.59
CA GLU A 222 17.51 7.96 4.22
C GLU A 222 18.74 7.06 4.28
N ASP A 223 18.86 6.22 5.32
CA ASP A 223 19.93 5.24 5.44
C ASP A 223 19.88 4.21 4.30
N PRO A 224 20.90 4.17 3.41
CA PRO A 224 20.92 3.24 2.29
C PRO A 224 20.92 1.77 2.73
N LYS A 225 21.41 1.44 3.93
CA LYS A 225 21.37 0.08 4.47
C LYS A 225 19.95 -0.33 4.84
N MET A 226 19.19 0.54 5.49
CA MET A 226 17.78 0.30 5.81
C MET A 226 16.92 0.25 4.54
N ARG A 227 17.18 1.12 3.56
CA ARG A 227 16.52 1.06 2.25
C ARG A 227 16.75 -0.28 1.55
N LYS A 228 18.00 -0.77 1.56
CA LYS A 228 18.34 -2.09 1.01
C LYS A 228 17.64 -3.22 1.77
N ARG A 229 17.58 -3.15 3.09
CA ARG A 229 16.87 -4.14 3.93
C ARG A 229 15.38 -4.20 3.63
N GLY A 230 14.71 -3.05 3.51
CA GLY A 230 13.30 -3.00 3.10
C GLY A 230 13.06 -3.73 1.77
N ARG A 231 13.92 -3.51 0.76
CA ARG A 231 13.85 -4.23 -0.52
C ARG A 231 14.07 -5.74 -0.38
N MET A 232 15.10 -6.13 0.37
CA MET A 232 15.39 -7.55 0.60
C MET A 232 14.26 -8.26 1.36
N MET A 233 13.64 -7.59 2.32
CA MET A 233 12.50 -8.14 3.05
C MET A 233 11.24 -8.23 2.21
N LEU A 234 10.98 -7.27 1.31
CA LEU A 234 9.92 -7.41 0.31
C LEU A 234 10.14 -8.65 -0.56
N ASP A 235 11.36 -8.85 -1.06
CA ASP A 235 11.71 -10.03 -1.85
C ASP A 235 11.52 -11.31 -1.04
N TRP A 236 11.92 -11.31 0.24
CA TRP A 236 11.73 -12.43 1.17
C TRP A 236 10.25 -12.77 1.38
N LEU A 237 9.45 -11.78 1.78
CA LEU A 237 8.01 -11.95 2.04
C LEU A 237 7.30 -12.51 0.80
N PHE A 238 7.53 -11.91 -0.36
CA PHE A 238 6.86 -12.39 -1.58
C PHE A 238 7.40 -13.73 -2.08
N ALA A 239 8.68 -14.04 -1.87
CA ALA A 239 9.22 -15.36 -2.17
C ALA A 239 8.58 -16.43 -1.29
N GLU A 240 8.44 -16.18 0.02
CA GLU A 240 7.80 -17.09 0.96
C GLU A 240 6.34 -17.34 0.56
N PHE A 241 5.57 -16.27 0.34
CA PHE A 241 4.19 -16.37 -0.10
C PHE A 241 4.01 -17.14 -1.42
N ALA A 242 4.93 -16.96 -2.38
CA ALA A 242 4.89 -17.69 -3.64
C ALA A 242 5.00 -19.21 -3.44
N THR A 243 5.69 -19.68 -2.39
CA THR A 243 5.82 -21.12 -2.11
C THR A 243 4.54 -21.76 -1.56
N VAL A 244 3.64 -20.96 -0.98
CA VAL A 244 2.40 -21.41 -0.36
C VAL A 244 1.15 -21.00 -1.14
N THR A 245 1.34 -20.57 -2.39
CA THR A 245 0.28 -20.08 -3.27
C THR A 245 0.14 -20.96 -4.50
N LEU A 246 -1.09 -21.21 -4.91
CA LEU A 246 -1.43 -21.86 -6.17
C LEU A 246 -2.39 -20.96 -6.94
N GLU A 247 -2.02 -20.58 -8.17
CA GLU A 247 -2.83 -19.71 -9.03
C GLU A 247 -3.23 -18.38 -8.38
N GLY A 248 -2.32 -17.78 -7.59
CA GLY A 248 -2.58 -16.52 -6.88
C GLY A 248 -3.43 -16.66 -5.62
N VAL A 249 -3.86 -17.87 -5.26
CA VAL A 249 -4.64 -18.15 -4.03
C VAL A 249 -3.77 -18.88 -3.01
N LEU A 250 -3.81 -18.43 -1.76
CA LEU A 250 -3.07 -19.05 -0.66
C LEU A 250 -3.60 -20.47 -0.35
N ARG A 251 -2.73 -21.49 -0.46
CA ARG A 251 -3.08 -22.91 -0.26
C ARG A 251 -2.32 -23.59 0.89
N GLY A 252 -1.13 -23.11 1.21
CA GLY A 252 -0.29 -23.68 2.27
C GLY A 252 -0.68 -23.28 3.70
N PRO A 253 0.12 -23.70 4.70
CA PRO A 253 0.00 -23.24 6.08
C PRO A 253 0.00 -21.72 6.15
N ASN A 254 -0.98 -21.17 6.86
CA ASN A 254 -1.16 -19.73 7.05
C ASN A 254 -1.64 -19.43 8.46
N ALA A 255 -1.35 -18.23 8.92
CA ALA A 255 -1.88 -17.67 10.15
C ALA A 255 -2.82 -16.50 9.85
N ARG A 256 -3.49 -16.00 10.90
CA ARG A 256 -4.24 -14.74 10.87
C ARG A 256 -5.32 -14.68 9.78
N THR A 257 -6.13 -15.73 9.72
CA THR A 257 -7.23 -15.88 8.76
C THR A 257 -8.56 -15.63 9.43
N ASP A 258 -9.43 -14.85 8.78
CA ASP A 258 -10.81 -14.63 9.22
C ASP A 258 -11.75 -15.70 8.64
N ASP A 259 -12.98 -15.72 9.14
CA ASP A 259 -13.97 -16.73 8.77
C ASP A 259 -14.26 -16.72 7.26
N THR A 260 -14.34 -15.53 6.66
CA THR A 260 -14.56 -15.37 5.21
C THR A 260 -13.46 -16.03 4.41
N SER A 261 -12.20 -15.77 4.75
CA SER A 261 -11.04 -16.25 3.98
C SER A 261 -10.71 -17.71 4.24
N VAL A 262 -11.23 -18.32 5.30
CA VAL A 262 -11.21 -19.78 5.47
C VAL A 262 -12.05 -20.46 4.39
N VAL A 263 -13.25 -19.94 4.13
CA VAL A 263 -14.21 -20.50 3.17
C VAL A 263 -13.89 -20.04 1.74
N GLU A 264 -13.64 -18.75 1.57
CA GLU A 264 -13.44 -18.03 0.32
C GLU A 264 -12.00 -17.53 0.21
N ARG A 265 -11.04 -18.45 0.14
CA ARG A 265 -9.60 -18.11 0.13
C ARG A 265 -9.17 -17.10 -0.94
N TRP A 266 -9.92 -17.00 -2.04
CA TRP A 266 -9.67 -16.01 -3.09
C TRP A 266 -9.96 -14.57 -2.63
N ASN A 267 -10.81 -14.38 -1.61
CA ASN A 267 -11.14 -13.09 -1.02
C ASN A 267 -10.19 -12.66 0.11
N ALA A 268 -9.17 -13.45 0.42
CA ALA A 268 -8.11 -13.08 1.38
C ALA A 268 -7.26 -11.91 0.84
N LEU A 269 -6.84 -10.99 1.72
CA LEU A 269 -5.99 -9.86 1.31
C LEU A 269 -4.71 -10.32 0.58
N ALA A 270 -4.12 -11.42 1.06
CA ALA A 270 -2.97 -12.07 0.45
C ALA A 270 -3.14 -12.37 -1.05
N SER A 271 -4.34 -12.80 -1.46
CA SER A 271 -4.65 -13.13 -2.85
C SER A 271 -4.56 -11.91 -3.77
N PHE A 272 -4.89 -10.71 -3.25
CA PHE A 272 -4.75 -9.46 -4.00
C PHE A 272 -3.28 -9.04 -4.18
N PHE A 273 -2.43 -9.23 -3.17
CA PHE A 273 -0.99 -8.93 -3.27
C PHE A 273 -0.26 -9.89 -4.21
N LEU A 274 -0.68 -11.15 -4.27
CA LEU A 274 -0.07 -12.17 -5.12
C LEU A 274 -0.39 -12.00 -6.61
N GLY A 275 -1.54 -11.41 -6.95
CA GLY A 275 -1.86 -11.00 -8.32
C GLY A 275 -0.83 -10.01 -8.89
N CYS A 276 -0.27 -9.14 -8.04
CA CYS A 276 0.84 -8.24 -8.40
C CYS A 276 2.18 -8.98 -8.54
N CYS A 277 2.44 -10.00 -7.70
CA CYS A 277 3.70 -10.75 -7.69
C CYS A 277 3.81 -11.79 -8.81
N SER A 278 2.68 -12.40 -9.23
CA SER A 278 2.62 -13.33 -10.36
C SER A 278 3.24 -12.75 -11.64
N LYS A 279 3.08 -11.43 -11.85
CA LYS A 279 3.64 -10.75 -13.02
C LYS A 279 5.13 -10.38 -12.87
N ARG A 280 5.63 -10.08 -11.66
CA ARG A 280 6.94 -9.44 -11.47
C ARG A 280 8.05 -10.37 -10.96
N LEU A 281 7.72 -11.39 -10.16
CA LEU A 281 8.73 -12.18 -9.44
C LEU A 281 9.07 -13.51 -10.10
N LEU A 282 8.16 -14.11 -10.86
CA LEU A 282 8.34 -15.48 -11.38
C LEU A 282 9.36 -15.63 -12.52
N LEU A 283 9.89 -14.54 -13.11
CA LEU A 283 10.70 -14.64 -14.34
C LEU A 283 11.94 -13.73 -14.42
N ARG A 284 12.35 -13.02 -13.36
CA ARG A 284 13.64 -12.31 -13.39
C ARG A 284 14.77 -13.26 -13.01
N LYS A 285 15.59 -13.64 -14.00
CA LYS A 285 16.87 -14.35 -13.77
C LYS A 285 17.86 -13.56 -12.92
N ASP A 286 17.67 -12.25 -12.82
CA ASP A 286 18.64 -11.32 -12.22
C ASP A 286 18.38 -11.06 -10.73
N THR A 287 17.35 -11.68 -10.14
CA THR A 287 17.13 -11.67 -8.69
C THR A 287 17.59 -12.99 -8.10
N VAL A 288 18.25 -12.94 -6.93
CA VAL A 288 18.69 -14.13 -6.18
C VAL A 288 17.53 -15.12 -5.96
N VAL A 289 16.31 -14.60 -5.80
CA VAL A 289 15.07 -15.37 -5.67
C VAL A 289 14.69 -16.12 -6.97
N GLY A 290 14.83 -15.49 -8.13
CA GLY A 290 14.57 -16.13 -9.43
C GLY A 290 15.48 -17.32 -9.70
N GLU A 291 16.74 -17.24 -9.27
CA GLU A 291 17.70 -18.35 -9.38
C GLU A 291 17.36 -19.52 -8.44
N ILE A 292 16.87 -19.25 -7.23
CA ILE A 292 16.49 -20.26 -6.24
C ILE A 292 15.21 -21.00 -6.65
N ILE A 293 14.21 -20.28 -7.15
CA ILE A 293 12.93 -20.86 -7.60
C ILE A 293 13.15 -21.73 -8.85
N LEU A 294 13.94 -21.26 -9.83
CA LEU A 294 14.24 -22.02 -11.05
C LEU A 294 15.05 -23.30 -10.80
N ARG A 295 15.85 -23.35 -9.72
CA ARG A 295 16.60 -24.56 -9.32
C ARG A 295 15.74 -25.61 -8.61
N ARG A 296 14.60 -25.22 -8.01
CA ARG A 296 13.66 -26.15 -7.36
C ARG A 296 12.56 -26.68 -8.29
N LEU A 297 12.38 -26.06 -9.47
CA LEU A 297 11.45 -26.50 -10.52
C LEU A 297 12.08 -27.44 -11.56
N ARG A 298 13.27 -28.00 -11.27
CA ARG A 298 13.90 -29.07 -12.04
C ARG A 298 13.98 -30.35 -11.22
#